data_AF-A0A4Q4CTU9-F1
#
_entry.id   AF-A0A4Q4CTU9-F1
#
_cell.length_a   1.000
_cell.length_b   1.000
_cell.length_c   1.000
_cell.angle_alpha   90.00
_cell.angle_beta   90.00
_cell.angle_gamma   90.00
#
_symmetry.space_group_name_H-M   'P 1'
#
loop_
_entity.id
_entity.type
_entity.pdbx_description
1 polymer ?
#
loop_
_entity_poly.entity_id
_entity_poly.type
_entity_poly.pdbx_seq_one_letter_code
_entity_poly.pdbx_strand_id
1 'polypeptide(L)' 'MPGAESQPGVLVVGEALVDVVRRSGQPDVAHAGGSPFNVAVGLGRLGVSVELGAQVGADEH' A
#
# COMPACT_ATOMS: atom_id res chain seq x y z
N MET A 1 -33.80 -9.49 -3.65
CA MET A 1 -32.63 -9.33 -2.76
C MET A 1 -32.41 -7.84 -2.61
N PRO A 2 -32.59 -7.24 -1.42
CA PRO A 2 -32.17 -5.85 -1.24
C PRO A 2 -30.67 -5.79 -1.56
N GLY A 3 -30.29 -4.89 -2.47
CA GLY A 3 -28.91 -4.73 -2.93
C GLY A 3 -28.01 -4.54 -1.72
N ALA A 4 -26.94 -5.34 -1.63
CA ALA A 4 -25.93 -5.15 -0.62
C ALA A 4 -25.40 -3.72 -0.75
N GLU A 5 -25.80 -2.85 0.16
CA GLU A 5 -25.20 -1.53 0.28
C GLU A 5 -23.70 -1.77 0.47
N SER A 6 -22.90 -1.32 -0.49
CA SER A 6 -21.46 -1.34 -0.37
C SER A 6 -21.12 -0.64 0.93
N GLN A 7 -20.57 -1.36 1.90
CA GLN A 7 -19.97 -0.72 3.07
C GLN A 7 -19.07 0.41 2.56
N PRO A 8 -19.16 1.64 3.12
CA PRO A 8 -18.34 2.74 2.63
C PRO A 8 -16.87 2.34 2.75
N GLY A 9 -16.21 2.17 1.61
CA GLY A 9 -14.80 1.81 1.53
C GLY A 9 -13.91 2.99 1.83
N VAL A 10 -12.69 2.72 2.27
CA VAL A 10 -11.66 3.74 2.47
C VAL A 10 -10.84 3.89 1.19
N LEU A 11 -10.77 5.10 0.63
CA LEU A 11 -9.79 5.42 -0.41
C LEU A 11 -8.57 6.08 0.24
N VAL A 12 -7.41 5.45 0.13
CA VAL A 12 -6.13 6.02 0.54
C VAL A 12 -5.43 6.56 -0.70
N VAL A 13 -5.07 7.85 -0.71
CA VAL A 13 -4.40 8.49 -1.85
C VAL A 13 -3.01 8.93 -1.46
N GLY A 14 -2.01 8.60 -2.28
CA GLY A 14 -0.65 9.10 -2.12
C GLY A 14 0.40 8.18 -2.71
N GLU A 15 1.54 8.06 -2.02
CA GLU A 15 2.72 7.35 -2.50
C GLU A 15 2.69 5.83 -2.20
N ALA A 16 3.23 5.07 -3.14
CA ALA A 16 3.67 3.69 -2.98
C ALA A 16 5.09 3.62 -3.52
N LEU A 17 6.04 3.21 -2.68
CA LEU A 17 7.47 3.32 -2.95
C LEU A 17 8.19 2.00 -2.65
N VAL A 18 9.45 1.91 -3.06
CA VAL A 18 10.37 0.84 -2.65
C VAL A 18 11.36 1.39 -1.61
N ASP A 19 11.29 0.86 -0.40
CA ASP A 19 12.23 1.18 0.68
C ASP A 19 13.46 0.26 0.56
N VAL A 20 14.62 0.82 0.20
CA VAL A 20 15.90 0.09 0.14
C VAL A 20 16.63 0.21 1.47
N VAL A 21 16.65 -0.88 2.24
CA VAL A 21 17.28 -0.93 3.56
C VAL A 21 18.73 -1.38 3.44
N ARG A 22 19.64 -0.53 3.92
CA ARG A 22 21.10 -0.78 3.93
C ARG A 22 21.60 -1.12 5.33
N ARG A 23 22.36 -2.21 5.45
CA ARG A 23 22.99 -2.64 6.71
C ARG A 23 24.46 -2.99 6.46
N SER A 24 25.34 -2.61 7.38
CA SER A 24 26.78 -2.83 7.24
C SER A 24 27.11 -4.31 7.05
N GLY A 25 27.88 -4.62 6.01
CA GLY A 25 28.31 -5.99 5.67
C GLY A 25 27.19 -6.90 5.17
N GLN A 26 26.00 -6.38 4.89
CA GLN A 26 24.87 -7.13 4.34
C GLN A 26 24.47 -6.56 2.97
N PRO A 27 23.92 -7.39 2.08
CA PRO A 27 23.29 -6.89 0.85
C PRO A 27 22.12 -5.95 1.16
N ASP A 28 21.89 -5.00 0.25
CA ASP A 28 20.69 -4.15 0.26
C ASP A 28 19.43 -5.01 0.13
N VAL A 29 18.40 -4.66 0.89
CA VAL A 29 17.11 -5.36 0.85
C VAL A 29 16.00 -4.37 0.49
N ALA A 30 15.26 -4.68 -0.57
CA ALA A 30 14.10 -3.91 -1.00
C ALA A 30 12.84 -4.37 -0.28
N HIS A 31 12.04 -3.41 0.20
CA HIS A 31 10.73 -3.63 0.78
C HIS A 31 9.70 -2.72 0.12
N ALA A 32 8.45 -3.18 0.00
CA ALA A 32 7.36 -2.27 -0.35
C ALA A 32 7.14 -1.26 0.80
N GLY A 33 6.97 0.01 0.44
CA GLY A 33 6.93 1.13 1.36
C GLY A 33 6.05 2.29 0.88
N GLY A 34 6.17 3.43 1.54
CA GLY A 34 5.31 4.60 1.38
C GLY A 34 4.25 4.67 2.49
N SER A 35 4.12 5.85 3.11
CA SER A 35 3.21 6.00 4.26
C SER A 35 1.73 5.73 3.91
N PRO A 36 1.18 6.18 2.77
CA PRO A 36 -0.19 5.87 2.36
C PRO A 36 -0.37 4.41 1.98
N PHE A 37 0.60 3.82 1.26
CA PHE A 37 0.63 2.39 0.97
C PHE A 37 0.55 1.55 2.25
N ASN A 38 1.38 1.86 3.26
CA ASN A 38 1.40 1.14 4.53
C ASN A 38 0.07 1.25 5.29
N VAL A 39 -0.59 2.42 5.25
CA VAL A 39 -1.94 2.60 5.82
C VAL A 39 -2.96 1.72 5.10
N ALA A 40 -2.97 1.72 3.76
CA ALA A 40 -3.89 0.90 2.98
C ALA A 40 -3.71 -0.60 3.27
N VAL A 41 -2.46 -1.07 3.32
CA VAL A 41 -2.15 -2.47 3.69
C VAL A 41 -2.63 -2.79 5.11
N GLY A 42 -2.42 -1.88 6.06
CA GLY A 42 -2.89 -2.02 7.44
C GLY A 42 -4.42 -2.16 7.52
N LEU A 43 -5.15 -1.29 6.83
CA LEU A 43 -6.61 -1.33 6.74
C LEU A 43 -7.11 -2.66 6.16
N GLY A 44 -6.54 -3.11 5.05
CA GLY A 44 -6.92 -4.38 4.42
C GLY A 44 -6.66 -5.58 5.33
N ARG A 45 -5.53 -5.60 6.05
CA ARG A 45 -5.22 -6.65 7.04
C ARG A 45 -6.18 -6.69 8.22
N LEU A 46 -6.82 -5.56 8.56
CA LEU A 46 -7.83 -5.46 9.61
C LEU A 46 -9.25 -5.76 9.11
N GLY A 47 -9.42 -6.11 7.83
CA GLY A 47 -10.72 -6.44 7.24
C GLY A 47 -11.53 -5.22 6.78
N VAL A 48 -10.91 -4.04 6.69
CA VAL A 48 -11.55 -2.85 6.14
C VAL A 48 -11.50 -2.91 4.61
N SER A 49 -12.65 -2.65 3.96
CA SER A 49 -12.70 -2.47 2.51
C SER A 49 -11.92 -1.21 2.14
N VAL A 50 -10.81 -1.37 1.41
CA VAL A 50 -9.87 -0.27 1.13
C VAL A 50 -9.34 -0.34 -0.31
N GLU A 51 -9.19 0.83 -0.92
CA GLU A 51 -8.53 1.03 -2.21
C GLU A 51 -7.34 1.98 -2.04
N LEU A 52 -6.27 1.73 -2.78
CA LEU A 52 -5.10 2.61 -2.85
C LEU A 52 -5.07 3.31 -4.22
N GLY A 53 -5.21 4.64 -4.21
CA GLY A 53 -4.96 5.49 -5.36
C GLY A 53 -3.54 6.04 -5.32
N ALA A 54 -2.63 5.40 -6.07
CA ALA A 54 -1.25 5.84 -6.20
C ALA A 54 -0.84 5.91 -7.67
N GLN A 55 0.09 6.80 -8.00
CA GLN A 55 0.79 6.80 -9.27
C GLN A 55 2.19 6.22 -9.04
N VAL A 56 2.54 5.19 -9.78
CA VAL A 56 3.87 4.56 -9.77
C VAL A 56 4.59 4.82 -11.09
N GLY A 57 5.92 4.71 -11.05
CA GLY A 57 6.73 4.76 -12.27
C GLY A 57 6.45 3.58 -13.19
N ALA A 58 6.76 3.74 -14.48
CA ALA A 58 6.70 2.65 -15.47
C ALA A 58 8.06 1.94 -15.57
N ASP A 59 8.70 1.76 -14.43
CA ASP A 59 9.96 1.06 -14.25
C ASP A 59 9.68 -0.33 -13.68
N GLU A 60 10.70 -1.17 -13.71
CA GLU A 60 10.62 -2.53 -13.16
C GLU A 60 10.75 -2.55 -11.62
N HIS A 61 10.77 -1.39 -10.96
CA HIS A 61 11.25 -1.21 -9.58
C HIS A 61 10.43 -0.22 -8.73
#